data_AF-A0A3E4U8T4-F1
#
_entry.id   AF-A0A3E4U8T4-F1
#
_cell.length_a   1.000
_cell.length_b   1.000
_cell.length_c   1.000
_cell.angle_alpha   90.00
_cell.angle_beta   90.00
_cell.angle_gamma   90.00
#
_symmetry.space_group_name_H-M   'P 1'
#
loop_
_entity.id
_entity.type
_entity.pdbx_description
1 polymer ?
#
loop_
_entity_poly.entity_id
_entity_poly.type
_entity_poly.pdbx_seq_one_letter_code
_entity_poly.pdbx_strand_id
1 'polypeptide(L)'
;MDARLLDFMQEHPEIAPDSDLLEAPPGEFQKILAEMDKRGIKPAVKRQVKLKNCLTNAGRYMHRPAFVALLVFLIIGGTSVGTSAKKAYNYRMRERDSGKSDIVWNNDEYILTLDDEVDRVYLDIGEQLNIKPLKLMYIPFNMKFEELKIFADHANIKFLLEDKAFNFIQSKKPVTSSNNVVSDRSKYKKIYNKWLDITISIEKNKLINEAVEYSAKFDLKGCYYYISGIIEEDEFVKIIENLSY
;
A
#
# COMPACT_ATOMS: atom_id res chain seq x y z
N MET A 1 -10.47 31.50 23.52
CA MET A 1 -10.68 32.78 22.81
C MET A 1 -12.18 32.99 22.73
N ASP A 2 -12.71 33.94 23.50
CA ASP A 2 -14.13 34.15 23.70
C ASP A 2 -14.75 34.82 22.45
N ALA A 3 -15.88 34.33 21.95
CA ALA A 3 -16.44 34.75 20.66
C ALA A 3 -16.73 36.26 20.59
N ARG A 4 -16.99 36.88 21.75
CA ARG A 4 -17.18 38.33 21.90
C ARG A 4 -15.94 39.16 21.58
N LEU A 5 -14.75 38.59 21.78
CA LEU A 5 -13.50 39.29 21.49
C LEU A 5 -13.28 39.44 19.98
N LEU A 6 -13.69 38.43 19.21
CA LEU A 6 -13.60 38.44 17.74
C LEU A 6 -14.57 39.46 17.13
N ASP A 7 -15.81 39.50 17.60
CA ASP A 7 -16.80 40.52 17.17
C ASP A 7 -16.32 41.94 17.49
N PHE A 8 -15.77 42.15 18.69
CA PHE A 8 -15.24 43.46 19.09
C PHE A 8 -14.05 43.93 18.24
N MET A 9 -13.15 43.01 17.87
CA MET A 9 -12.03 43.29 16.97
C MET A 9 -12.48 43.56 15.53
N GLN A 10 -13.65 43.06 15.13
CA GLN A 10 -14.22 43.25 13.80
C GLN A 10 -15.00 44.58 13.71
N GLU A 11 -15.64 45.03 14.79
CA GLU A 11 -16.36 46.31 14.86
C GLU A 11 -15.42 47.52 15.05
N HIS A 12 -14.21 47.32 15.57
CA HIS A 12 -13.23 48.40 15.79
C HIS A 12 -11.86 48.12 15.14
N PRO A 13 -11.75 48.18 13.80
CA PRO A 13 -10.47 47.98 13.10
C PRO A 13 -9.43 49.07 13.41
N GLU A 14 -9.87 50.18 14.01
CA GLU A 14 -9.03 51.34 14.38
C GLU A 14 -8.29 51.16 15.72
N ILE A 15 -8.59 50.10 16.47
CA ILE A 15 -7.93 49.77 17.76
C ILE A 15 -6.74 48.80 17.53
N ALA A 16 -6.53 48.33 16.31
CA ALA A 16 -5.27 47.68 15.97
C ALA A 16 -4.16 48.72 16.22
N PRO A 17 -3.20 48.47 17.14
CA PRO A 17 -2.06 49.37 17.29
C PRO A 17 -1.44 49.44 15.91
N ASP A 18 -1.22 50.66 15.39
CA ASP A 18 -0.57 50.93 14.11
C ASP A 18 0.54 49.91 13.94
N SER A 19 0.24 48.86 13.18
CA SER A 19 1.15 47.75 13.02
C SER A 19 2.05 48.29 11.95
N ASP A 20 3.14 48.92 12.40
CA ASP A 20 4.29 49.25 11.58
C ASP A 20 4.40 48.15 10.53
N LEU A 21 4.21 48.54 9.27
CA LEU A 21 4.29 47.63 8.13
C LEU A 21 5.58 46.84 8.31
N LEU A 22 5.48 45.58 8.74
CA LEU A 22 6.61 44.67 8.80
C LEU A 22 6.98 44.40 7.34
N GLU A 23 7.69 45.33 6.72
CA GLU A 23 8.36 45.12 5.46
C GLU A 23 9.29 43.94 5.69
N ALA A 24 9.00 42.83 5.00
CA ALA A 24 9.84 41.65 5.06
C ALA A 24 11.29 42.08 4.80
N PRO A 25 12.25 41.74 5.68
CA PRO A 25 13.60 42.26 5.60
C PRO A 25 14.19 41.99 4.20
N PRO A 26 14.60 43.04 3.46
CA PRO A 26 15.01 42.89 2.07
C PRO A 26 16.27 42.04 2.00
N GLY A 27 16.18 40.90 1.31
CA GLY A 27 17.34 40.04 1.01
C GLY A 27 17.40 38.69 1.73
N GLU A 28 16.57 38.42 2.74
CA GLU A 28 16.53 37.09 3.36
C GLU A 28 16.04 36.01 2.40
N PHE A 29 15.05 36.32 1.57
CA PHE A 29 14.60 35.44 0.49
C PHE A 29 15.71 35.09 -0.51
N GLN A 30 16.58 36.05 -0.83
CA GLN A 30 17.70 35.83 -1.75
C GLN A 30 18.76 34.92 -1.11
N LYS A 31 18.98 35.06 0.20
CA LYS A 31 19.85 34.17 0.98
C LYS A 31 19.30 32.73 1.02
N ILE A 32 18.00 32.56 1.22
CA ILE A 32 17.32 31.25 1.20
C ILE A 32 17.42 30.61 -0.20
N LEU A 33 17.19 31.39 -1.26
CA LEU A 33 17.31 30.92 -2.65
C LEU A 33 18.75 30.50 -3.00
N ALA A 34 19.76 31.26 -2.56
CA ALA A 34 21.16 30.94 -2.78
C ALA A 34 21.58 29.65 -2.04
N GLU A 35 21.11 29.48 -0.79
CA GLU A 35 21.36 28.28 0.00
C GLU A 35 20.66 27.04 -0.59
N MET A 36 19.44 27.20 -1.13
CA MET A 36 18.72 26.15 -1.87
C MET A 36 19.46 25.72 -3.14
N ASP A 37 19.94 26.67 -3.95
CA ASP A 37 20.69 26.37 -5.18
C ASP A 37 22.03 25.68 -4.83
N LYS A 38 22.71 26.08 -3.74
CA LYS A 38 23.91 25.39 -3.21
C LYS A 38 23.64 23.94 -2.79
N ARG A 39 22.45 23.66 -2.23
CA ARG A 39 22.01 22.31 -1.83
C ARG A 39 21.41 21.50 -2.99
N GLY A 40 21.36 22.05 -4.20
CA GLY A 40 20.83 21.37 -5.39
C GLY A 40 19.31 21.18 -5.39
N ILE A 41 18.59 21.84 -4.48
CA ILE A 41 17.13 21.73 -4.35
C ILE A 41 16.48 22.67 -5.37
N LYS A 42 16.18 22.13 -6.55
CA LYS A 42 15.52 22.89 -7.61
C LYS A 42 14.05 23.10 -7.28
N PRO A 43 13.56 24.36 -7.17
CA PRO A 43 12.14 24.60 -6.93
C PRO A 43 11.30 24.03 -8.07
N ALA A 44 10.15 23.43 -7.75
CA ALA A 44 9.27 22.76 -8.71
C ALA A 44 8.90 23.66 -9.91
N VAL A 45 8.81 24.97 -9.67
CA VAL A 45 8.51 26.00 -10.68
C VAL A 45 9.57 26.06 -11.79
N LYS A 46 10.88 26.02 -11.46
CA LYS A 46 11.96 26.03 -12.48
C LYS A 46 11.92 24.77 -13.37
N ARG A 47 11.54 23.61 -12.82
CA ARG A 47 11.35 22.36 -13.60
C ARG A 47 10.18 22.47 -14.58
N GLN A 48 9.05 23.00 -14.13
CA GLN A 48 7.86 23.17 -14.97
C GLN A 48 8.07 24.19 -16.10
N VAL A 49 8.76 25.30 -15.85
CA VAL A 49 9.05 26.32 -16.87
C VAL A 49 10.01 25.79 -17.94
N LYS A 50 11.04 25.01 -17.56
CA LYS A 50 11.98 24.40 -18.52
C LYS A 50 11.29 23.39 -19.44
N LEU A 51 10.33 22.63 -18.91
CA LEU A 51 9.51 21.69 -19.68
C LEU A 51 8.62 22.43 -20.71
N LYS A 52 7.97 23.53 -20.28
CA LYS A 52 7.14 24.37 -21.17
C LYS A 52 7.94 24.96 -22.33
N ASN A 53 9.16 25.45 -22.07
CA ASN A 53 10.01 26.05 -23.13
C ASN A 53 10.57 25.00 -24.11
N CYS A 54 10.85 23.78 -23.66
CA CYS A 54 11.28 22.70 -24.56
C CYS A 54 10.16 22.24 -25.50
N LEU A 55 8.93 22.12 -24.98
CA LEU A 55 7.74 21.73 -25.76
C LEU A 55 7.36 22.79 -26.80
N THR A 56 7.46 24.07 -26.46
CA THR A 56 7.16 25.17 -27.38
C THR A 56 8.19 25.33 -28.49
N ASN A 57 9.48 25.08 -28.22
CA ASN A 57 10.53 25.10 -29.25
C ASN A 57 10.45 23.88 -30.18
N ALA A 58 10.10 22.69 -29.67
CA ALA A 58 9.89 21.50 -30.49
C ALA A 58 8.69 21.64 -31.45
N GLY A 59 7.62 22.32 -31.01
CA GLY A 59 6.46 22.61 -31.86
C GLY A 59 6.69 23.60 -33.00
N ARG A 60 7.75 24.43 -32.93
CA ARG A 60 8.10 25.38 -33.99
C ARG A 60 8.94 24.77 -35.12
N TYR A 61 9.69 23.70 -34.85
CA TYR A 61 10.62 23.08 -35.80
C TYR A 61 10.02 21.88 -36.56
N MET A 62 8.84 21.40 -36.14
CA MET A 62 8.22 20.20 -36.70
C MET A 62 7.05 20.60 -37.63
N HIS A 63 7.06 20.16 -38.88
CA HIS A 63 5.96 20.41 -39.83
C HIS A 63 4.63 19.96 -39.22
N ARG A 64 3.57 20.77 -39.39
CA ARG A 64 2.22 20.57 -38.82
C ARG A 64 1.72 19.10 -38.81
N PRO A 65 1.88 18.27 -39.87
CA PRO A 65 1.44 16.87 -39.82
C PRO A 65 2.27 15.98 -38.87
N ALA A 66 3.56 16.25 -38.69
CA ALA A 66 4.43 15.46 -37.81
C ALA A 66 4.16 15.71 -36.32
N PHE A 67 3.76 16.92 -35.95
CA PHE A 67 3.35 17.23 -34.57
C PHE A 67 2.04 16.53 -34.19
N VAL A 68 1.08 16.50 -35.12
CA VAL A 68 -0.19 15.79 -34.93
C VAL A 68 0.04 14.28 -34.81
N ALA A 69 0.90 13.71 -35.64
CA ALA A 69 1.26 12.28 -35.57
C ALA A 69 1.94 11.92 -34.24
N LEU A 70 2.86 12.75 -33.73
CA LEU A 70 3.51 12.54 -32.43
C LEU A 70 2.51 12.65 -31.26
N LEU A 71 1.57 13.60 -31.32
CA LEU A 71 0.52 13.75 -30.31
C LEU A 71 -0.39 12.51 -30.27
N VAL A 72 -0.78 12.01 -31.45
CA VAL A 72 -1.58 10.78 -31.57
C VAL A 72 -0.78 9.57 -31.07
N PHE A 73 0.51 9.47 -31.39
CA PHE A 73 1.37 8.39 -30.90
C PHE A 73 1.62 8.47 -29.38
N LEU A 74 1.63 9.66 -28.78
CA LEU A 74 1.71 9.83 -27.32
C LEU A 74 0.38 9.54 -26.62
N ILE A 75 -0.76 9.79 -27.26
CA ILE A 75 -2.07 9.42 -26.72
C ILE A 75 -2.29 7.90 -26.82
N ILE A 76 -1.87 7.28 -27.93
CA ILE A 76 -2.00 5.84 -28.16
C ILE A 76 -0.91 5.04 -27.41
N GLY A 77 0.32 5.57 -27.34
CA GLY A 77 1.45 4.94 -26.64
C GLY A 77 1.56 5.31 -25.16
N GLY A 78 0.90 6.38 -24.72
CA GLY A 78 0.94 6.88 -23.33
C GLY A 78 0.07 6.11 -22.36
N THR A 79 -0.70 5.11 -22.82
CA THR A 79 -1.50 4.23 -21.94
C THR A 79 -0.72 3.01 -21.44
N SER A 80 0.50 2.74 -21.93
CA SER A 80 1.29 1.55 -21.56
C SER A 80 2.60 1.84 -20.80
N VAL A 81 2.80 3.06 -20.31
CA VAL A 81 3.84 3.32 -19.30
C VAL A 81 3.12 3.61 -17.99
N GLY A 82 2.96 2.57 -17.17
CA GLY A 82 2.47 2.66 -15.81
C GLY A 82 3.36 3.57 -14.99
N THR A 83 3.03 4.86 -14.97
CA THR A 83 3.53 5.74 -13.93
C THR A 83 2.86 5.29 -12.64
N SER A 84 3.61 4.68 -11.73
CA SER A 84 3.29 4.66 -10.31
C SER A 84 3.21 6.11 -9.83
N ALA A 85 2.08 6.76 -10.07
CA ALA A 85 1.74 8.00 -9.41
C ALA A 85 1.52 7.63 -7.94
N LYS A 86 2.49 7.96 -7.08
CA LYS A 86 2.25 7.98 -5.63
C LYS A 86 1.07 8.93 -5.39
N LYS A 87 -0.10 8.34 -5.12
CA LYS A 87 -1.31 9.08 -4.75
C LYS A 87 -1.01 9.86 -3.47
N ALA A 88 -1.38 11.14 -3.46
CA ALA A 88 -1.24 11.97 -2.28
C ALA A 88 -2.12 11.39 -1.16
N TYR A 89 -1.52 11.14 0.00
CA TYR A 89 -2.19 10.54 1.14
C TYR A 89 -3.15 11.56 1.79
N ASN A 90 -4.46 11.32 1.67
CA ASN A 90 -5.50 12.08 2.36
C ASN A 90 -6.07 11.20 3.48
N TYR A 91 -5.50 11.34 4.67
CA TYR A 91 -5.96 10.64 5.86
C TYR A 91 -7.33 11.18 6.30
N ARG A 92 -8.32 10.30 6.45
CA ARG A 92 -9.62 10.61 7.07
C ARG A 92 -9.79 9.76 8.32
N MET A 93 -9.96 10.39 9.47
CA MET A 93 -10.26 9.73 10.73
C MET A 93 -11.75 9.38 10.79
N ARG A 94 -12.10 8.12 11.05
CA ARG A 94 -13.48 7.69 11.39
C ARG A 94 -13.42 6.72 12.57
N GLU A 95 -14.24 6.97 13.58
CA GLU A 95 -14.47 6.03 14.68
C GLU A 95 -15.44 4.93 14.22
N ARG A 96 -15.11 3.65 14.46
CA ARG A 96 -16.04 2.52 14.22
C ARG A 96 -17.07 2.45 15.35
N ASP A 97 -18.28 2.03 15.01
CA ASP A 97 -19.45 1.95 15.92
C ASP A 97 -19.38 0.80 16.95
N SER A 98 -18.21 0.16 17.12
CA SER A 98 -17.96 -0.94 18.05
C SER A 98 -16.94 -0.54 19.10
N GLY A 99 -17.36 0.33 20.02
CA GLY A 99 -16.65 0.59 21.27
C GLY A 99 -15.48 1.58 21.14
N LYS A 100 -15.41 2.49 22.11
CA LYS A 100 -14.44 3.59 22.20
C LYS A 100 -13.00 3.08 22.35
N SER A 101 -12.34 2.68 21.26
CA SER A 101 -10.87 2.63 21.17
C SER A 101 -10.27 2.20 19.81
N ASP A 102 -11.07 2.01 18.76
CA ASP A 102 -10.52 1.52 17.47
C ASP A 102 -10.46 2.64 16.42
N ILE A 103 -9.39 3.44 16.48
CA ILE A 103 -9.10 4.51 15.53
C ILE A 103 -8.16 3.97 14.45
N VAL A 104 -8.70 3.72 13.25
CA VAL A 104 -7.92 3.25 12.10
C VAL A 104 -7.63 4.41 11.16
N TRP A 105 -6.35 4.61 10.83
CA TRP A 105 -5.87 5.64 9.90
C TRP A 105 -5.65 5.03 8.52
N ASN A 106 -6.64 5.10 7.63
CA ASN A 106 -6.54 4.53 6.28
C ASN A 106 -6.84 5.55 5.17
N ASN A 107 -6.12 5.41 4.04
CA ASN A 107 -6.02 6.41 2.97
C ASN A 107 -6.94 6.14 1.75
N ASP A 108 -7.48 4.93 1.61
CA ASP A 108 -8.22 4.54 0.40
C ASP A 108 -9.50 3.77 0.74
N GLU A 109 -10.60 4.18 0.10
CA GLU A 109 -11.94 3.57 0.24
C GLU A 109 -11.96 2.09 -0.18
N TYR A 110 -11.15 1.73 -1.17
CA TYR A 110 -10.94 0.35 -1.60
C TYR A 110 -10.28 -0.52 -0.51
N ILE A 111 -9.31 0.06 0.22
CA ILE A 111 -8.63 -0.65 1.32
C ILE A 111 -9.64 -0.89 2.46
N LEU A 112 -10.53 0.05 2.75
CA LEU A 112 -11.56 -0.11 3.79
C LEU A 112 -12.56 -1.23 3.46
N THR A 113 -13.04 -1.31 2.22
CA THR A 113 -13.99 -2.38 1.83
C THR A 113 -13.34 -3.76 1.85
N LEU A 114 -12.05 -3.84 1.51
CA LEU A 114 -11.28 -5.07 1.52
C LEU A 114 -10.98 -5.52 2.96
N ASP A 115 -10.67 -4.57 3.84
CA ASP A 115 -10.45 -4.81 5.27
C ASP A 115 -11.73 -5.37 5.93
N ASP A 116 -12.88 -4.74 5.70
CA ASP A 116 -14.18 -5.20 6.24
C ASP A 116 -14.60 -6.58 5.70
N GLU A 117 -14.29 -6.89 4.44
CA GLU A 117 -14.59 -8.20 3.83
C GLU A 117 -13.66 -9.30 4.36
N VAL A 118 -12.36 -9.03 4.44
CA VAL A 118 -11.35 -9.98 4.94
C VAL A 118 -11.49 -10.21 6.45
N ASP A 119 -11.90 -9.19 7.21
CA ASP A 119 -12.19 -9.35 8.64
C ASP A 119 -13.34 -10.33 8.89
N ARG A 120 -14.41 -10.25 8.09
CA ARG A 120 -15.51 -11.23 8.14
C ARG A 120 -15.04 -12.65 7.82
N VAL A 121 -14.14 -12.79 6.84
CA VAL A 121 -13.54 -14.09 6.50
C VAL A 121 -12.83 -14.73 7.70
N TYR A 122 -12.08 -13.95 8.48
CA TYR A 122 -11.43 -14.49 9.68
C TYR A 122 -12.44 -14.85 10.78
N LEU A 123 -13.51 -14.06 10.96
CA LEU A 123 -14.59 -14.40 11.89
C LEU A 123 -15.25 -15.73 11.50
N ASP A 124 -15.62 -15.90 10.23
CA ASP A 124 -16.24 -17.13 9.73
C ASP A 124 -15.34 -18.36 9.96
N ILE A 125 -14.03 -18.24 9.74
CA ILE A 125 -13.07 -19.31 10.02
C ILE A 125 -13.06 -19.64 11.51
N GLY A 126 -13.02 -18.62 12.36
CA GLY A 126 -13.00 -18.81 13.81
C GLY A 126 -14.25 -19.52 14.32
N GLU A 127 -15.43 -19.11 13.85
CA GLU A 127 -16.72 -19.69 14.21
C GLU A 127 -16.89 -21.11 13.68
N GLN A 128 -16.61 -21.35 12.40
CA GLN A 128 -16.90 -22.64 11.76
C GLN A 128 -15.87 -23.72 12.12
N LEU A 129 -14.59 -23.38 12.26
CA LEU A 129 -13.55 -24.36 12.61
C LEU A 129 -13.31 -24.46 14.13
N ASN A 130 -13.82 -23.48 14.91
CA ASN A 130 -13.53 -23.34 16.33
C ASN A 130 -12.02 -23.29 16.61
N ILE A 131 -11.33 -22.39 15.91
CA ILE A 131 -9.89 -22.10 16.06
C ILE A 131 -9.68 -20.60 16.20
N LYS A 132 -8.53 -20.18 16.71
CA LYS A 132 -8.12 -18.77 16.58
C LYS A 132 -7.56 -18.55 15.17
N PRO A 133 -8.23 -17.78 14.30
CA PRO A 133 -7.76 -17.57 12.92
C PRO A 133 -6.44 -16.80 12.93
N LEU A 134 -5.51 -17.20 12.07
CA LEU A 134 -4.29 -16.46 11.80
C LEU A 134 -4.57 -15.43 10.71
N LYS A 135 -4.12 -14.19 10.91
CA LYS A 135 -4.45 -13.04 10.06
C LYS A 135 -3.23 -12.56 9.28
N LEU A 136 -3.49 -12.06 8.07
CA LEU A 136 -2.52 -11.29 7.29
C LEU A 136 -2.59 -9.82 7.71
N MET A 137 -1.63 -9.32 8.50
CA MET A 137 -1.56 -7.90 8.86
C MET A 137 -0.95 -7.03 7.75
N TYR A 138 -0.41 -7.68 6.73
CA TYR A 138 0.11 -7.06 5.52
C TYR A 138 -0.52 -7.73 4.30
N ILE A 139 -1.25 -6.95 3.51
CA ILE A 139 -1.81 -7.37 2.23
C ILE A 139 -1.11 -6.51 1.15
N PRO A 140 -0.41 -7.14 0.18
CA PRO A 140 0.25 -6.42 -0.91
C PRO A 140 -0.69 -5.48 -1.66
N PHE A 141 -0.14 -4.38 -2.17
CA PHE A 141 -0.89 -3.47 -3.02
C PHE A 141 -1.40 -4.21 -4.28
N ASN A 142 -2.67 -4.00 -4.63
CA ASN A 142 -3.41 -4.73 -5.68
C ASN A 142 -3.75 -6.20 -5.40
N MET A 143 -3.49 -6.74 -4.20
CA MET A 143 -4.05 -8.04 -3.81
C MET A 143 -5.53 -7.87 -3.49
N LYS A 144 -6.37 -8.72 -4.08
CA LYS A 144 -7.83 -8.72 -3.91
C LYS A 144 -8.28 -10.02 -3.28
N PHE A 145 -9.21 -9.95 -2.34
CA PHE A 145 -9.92 -11.14 -1.90
C PHE A 145 -10.75 -11.70 -3.07
N GLU A 146 -10.74 -13.03 -3.23
CA GLU A 146 -11.50 -13.72 -4.28
C GLU A 146 -12.57 -14.63 -3.68
N GLU A 147 -12.19 -15.52 -2.76
CA GLU A 147 -13.12 -16.45 -2.15
C GLU A 147 -12.61 -17.03 -0.82
N LEU A 148 -13.55 -17.46 0.01
CA LEU A 148 -13.32 -18.32 1.17
C LEU A 148 -14.01 -19.67 0.92
N LYS A 149 -13.26 -20.76 1.03
CA LYS A 149 -13.78 -22.13 1.00
C LYS A 149 -13.48 -22.82 2.32
N ILE A 150 -14.52 -23.21 3.04
CA ILE A 150 -14.41 -24.01 4.25
C ILE A 150 -14.92 -25.41 3.95
N PHE A 151 -14.09 -26.42 4.18
CA PHE A 151 -14.44 -27.83 4.02
C PHE A 151 -13.82 -28.65 5.13
N ALA A 152 -14.68 -29.43 5.82
CA ALA A 152 -14.30 -30.23 6.97
C ALA A 152 -13.57 -29.40 8.04
N ASP A 153 -12.28 -29.68 8.27
CA ASP A 153 -11.41 -29.02 9.24
C ASP A 153 -10.38 -28.08 8.58
N HIS A 154 -10.65 -27.64 7.35
CA HIS A 154 -9.78 -26.75 6.57
C HIS A 154 -10.55 -25.54 6.03
N ALA A 155 -9.92 -24.36 6.09
CA ALA A 155 -10.33 -23.16 5.40
C ALA A 155 -9.26 -22.77 4.38
N ASN A 156 -9.66 -22.43 3.17
CA ASN A 156 -8.80 -21.86 2.14
C ASN A 156 -9.31 -20.47 1.78
N ILE A 157 -8.51 -19.46 2.12
CA ILE A 157 -8.69 -18.08 1.68
C ILE A 157 -7.90 -17.93 0.38
N LYS A 158 -8.58 -17.52 -0.69
CA LYS A 158 -7.97 -17.28 -1.99
C LYS A 158 -7.98 -15.77 -2.27
N PHE A 159 -6.82 -15.28 -2.67
CA PHE A 159 -6.61 -13.92 -3.13
C PHE A 159 -6.08 -13.94 -4.57
N LEU A 160 -6.31 -12.85 -5.28
CA LEU A 160 -5.73 -12.57 -6.59
C LEU A 160 -4.75 -11.41 -6.47
N LEU A 161 -3.51 -11.63 -6.87
CA LEU A 161 -2.53 -10.58 -7.09
C LEU A 161 -2.28 -10.49 -8.60
N GLU A 162 -2.76 -9.41 -9.22
CA GLU A 162 -2.93 -9.36 -10.68
C GLU A 162 -3.85 -10.50 -11.13
N ASP A 163 -3.32 -11.47 -11.89
CA ASP A 163 -4.02 -12.69 -12.34
C ASP A 163 -3.45 -13.97 -11.69
N LYS A 164 -2.61 -13.82 -10.65
CA LYS A 164 -1.94 -14.93 -9.96
C LYS A 164 -2.66 -15.23 -8.65
N ALA A 165 -3.00 -16.50 -8.46
CA ALA A 165 -3.62 -16.96 -7.22
C ALA A 165 -2.61 -16.96 -6.06
N PHE A 166 -3.07 -16.46 -4.92
CA PHE A 166 -2.40 -16.56 -3.63
C PHE A 166 -3.36 -17.24 -2.65
N ASN A 167 -2.89 -18.33 -2.05
CA ASN A 167 -3.69 -19.19 -1.20
C ASN A 167 -3.18 -19.17 0.24
N PHE A 168 -4.10 -19.02 1.18
CA PHE A 168 -3.85 -19.17 2.61
C PHE A 168 -4.78 -20.22 3.20
N ILE A 169 -4.21 -21.36 3.56
CA ILE A 169 -4.92 -22.49 4.17
C ILE A 169 -4.69 -22.48 5.68
N GLN A 170 -5.78 -22.64 6.43
CA GLN A 170 -5.77 -22.83 7.87
C GLN A 170 -6.51 -24.11 8.21
N SER A 171 -5.95 -24.96 9.06
CA SER A 171 -6.58 -26.20 9.49
C SER A 171 -6.54 -26.37 10.98
N LYS A 172 -7.61 -26.94 11.53
CA LYS A 172 -7.73 -27.30 12.94
C LYS A 172 -6.74 -28.37 13.38
N LYS A 173 -6.26 -29.22 12.48
CA LYS A 173 -5.36 -30.33 12.81
C LYS A 173 -3.99 -30.14 12.17
N PRO A 174 -2.90 -30.52 12.85
CA PRO A 174 -1.60 -30.59 12.22
C PRO A 174 -1.60 -31.66 11.13
N VAL A 175 -0.68 -31.55 10.16
CA VAL A 175 -0.57 -32.54 9.08
C VAL A 175 -0.11 -33.89 9.65
N THR A 176 -1.05 -34.79 9.92
CA THR A 176 -0.77 -36.20 10.23
C THR A 176 -0.87 -37.04 8.96
N SER A 177 0.23 -37.14 8.20
CA SER A 177 0.48 -38.14 7.12
C SER A 177 -0.51 -38.27 5.93
N SER A 178 -1.73 -37.71 5.97
CA SER A 178 -2.71 -37.72 4.88
C SER A 178 -2.78 -36.40 4.08
N ASN A 179 -2.24 -35.31 4.63
CA ASN A 179 -2.18 -33.99 4.00
C ASN A 179 -0.77 -33.69 3.47
N ASN A 180 -0.17 -34.66 2.76
CA ASN A 180 1.11 -34.43 2.10
C ASN A 180 0.91 -33.40 1.00
N VAL A 181 1.23 -32.14 1.29
CA VAL A 181 1.51 -31.15 0.25
C VAL A 181 2.79 -31.63 -0.45
N VAL A 182 2.62 -32.44 -1.49
CA VAL A 182 3.69 -32.84 -2.40
C VAL A 182 3.98 -31.62 -3.25
N SER A 183 5.08 -30.95 -2.94
CA SER A 183 5.58 -29.81 -3.70
C SER A 183 6.96 -30.14 -4.24
N ASP A 184 7.20 -29.73 -5.49
CA ASP A 184 8.50 -29.71 -6.13
C ASP A 184 9.39 -28.54 -5.65
N ARG A 185 8.87 -27.68 -4.76
CA ARG A 185 9.59 -26.55 -4.18
C ARG A 185 10.72 -27.02 -3.25
N SER A 186 11.84 -26.32 -3.34
CA SER A 186 13.02 -26.55 -2.50
C SER A 186 13.04 -25.60 -1.31
N LYS A 187 13.58 -26.05 -0.16
CA LYS A 187 13.80 -25.19 1.00
C LYS A 187 14.72 -24.03 0.60
N TYR A 188 14.32 -22.81 0.94
CA TYR A 188 15.01 -21.60 0.52
C TYR A 188 15.62 -20.84 1.70
N LYS A 189 14.79 -20.27 2.58
CA LYS A 189 15.25 -19.45 3.71
C LYS A 189 14.32 -19.58 4.90
N LYS A 190 14.74 -19.01 6.04
CA LYS A 190 13.96 -18.97 7.27
C LYS A 190 13.74 -17.52 7.68
N ILE A 191 12.51 -17.20 8.09
CA ILE A 191 12.09 -15.86 8.51
C ILE A 191 11.59 -15.95 9.95
N TYR A 192 12.06 -15.06 10.81
CA TYR A 192 11.57 -14.95 12.18
C TYR A 192 10.38 -13.99 12.23
N ASN A 193 9.22 -14.49 12.62
CA ASN A 193 8.03 -13.69 12.85
C ASN A 193 7.97 -13.30 14.34
N LYS A 194 8.04 -11.99 14.61
CA LYS A 194 8.09 -11.43 15.97
C LYS A 194 6.73 -11.46 16.69
N TRP A 195 5.62 -11.41 15.94
CA TRP A 195 4.26 -11.41 16.50
C TRP A 195 3.83 -12.80 16.97
N LEU A 196 4.34 -13.84 16.32
CA LEU A 196 4.07 -15.23 16.65
C LEU A 196 5.20 -15.89 17.47
N ASP A 197 6.36 -15.24 17.55
CA ASP A 197 7.59 -15.74 18.18
C ASP A 197 8.03 -17.11 17.64
N ILE A 198 8.00 -17.26 16.31
CA ILE A 198 8.43 -18.49 15.62
C ILE A 198 9.30 -18.19 14.41
N THR A 199 10.13 -19.17 14.05
CA THR A 199 10.88 -19.15 12.79
C THR A 199 10.16 -20.00 11.74
N ILE A 200 9.70 -19.36 10.67
CA ILE A 200 8.96 -19.99 9.58
C ILE A 200 9.91 -20.26 8.42
N SER A 201 9.89 -21.50 7.89
CA SER A 201 10.67 -21.87 6.71
C SER A 201 9.91 -21.55 5.43
N ILE A 202 10.60 -20.92 4.49
CA ILE A 202 10.11 -20.60 3.15
C ILE A 202 10.71 -21.60 2.15
N GLU A 203 9.86 -22.10 1.27
CA GLU A 203 10.19 -22.94 0.12
C GLU A 203 9.96 -22.12 -1.16
N LYS A 204 10.74 -22.39 -2.22
CA LYS A 204 10.54 -21.75 -3.53
C LYS A 204 10.71 -22.71 -4.69
N ASN A 205 10.05 -22.38 -5.81
CA ASN A 205 10.25 -23.02 -7.11
C ASN A 205 10.29 -21.95 -8.21
N LYS A 206 11.14 -22.16 -9.22
CA LYS A 206 11.18 -21.30 -10.41
C LYS A 206 10.37 -22.00 -11.51
N LEU A 207 9.31 -21.35 -11.95
CA LEU A 207 8.43 -21.83 -13.02
C LEU A 207 9.10 -21.64 -14.39
N ILE A 208 8.53 -22.29 -15.41
CA ILE A 208 9.03 -22.27 -16.81
C ILE A 208 9.08 -20.84 -17.38
N ASN A 209 8.14 -19.98 -16.97
CA ASN A 209 8.05 -18.58 -17.38
C ASN A 209 8.92 -17.63 -16.53
N GLU A 210 9.89 -18.17 -15.80
CA GLU A 210 10.75 -17.48 -14.84
C GLU A 210 10.07 -16.89 -13.61
N ALA A 211 8.74 -16.99 -13.49
CA ALA A 211 8.04 -16.59 -12.30
C ALA A 211 8.44 -17.49 -11.12
N VAL A 212 8.50 -16.92 -9.92
CA VAL A 212 8.89 -17.64 -8.72
C VAL A 212 7.66 -17.86 -7.85
N GLU A 213 7.46 -19.11 -7.48
CA GLU A 213 6.42 -19.52 -6.55
C GLU A 213 7.04 -19.71 -5.17
N TYR A 214 6.42 -19.11 -4.16
CA TYR A 214 6.85 -19.21 -2.77
C TYR A 214 5.80 -19.93 -1.94
N SER A 215 6.26 -20.62 -0.89
CA SER A 215 5.37 -21.11 0.16
C SER A 215 5.99 -21.19 1.53
N ALA A 216 5.13 -21.21 2.53
CA ALA A 216 5.46 -21.51 3.90
C ALA A 216 4.44 -22.51 4.45
N LYS A 217 4.92 -23.50 5.21
CA LYS A 217 4.09 -24.45 5.95
C LYS A 217 4.60 -24.58 7.38
N PHE A 218 3.71 -24.49 8.35
CA PHE A 218 4.08 -24.56 9.77
C PHE A 218 2.86 -24.92 10.62
N ASP A 219 3.12 -25.60 11.74
CA ASP A 219 2.13 -25.86 12.77
C ASP A 219 2.30 -24.83 13.89
N LEU A 220 1.19 -24.27 14.38
CA LEU A 220 1.18 -23.34 15.51
C LEU A 220 -0.08 -23.56 16.34
N LYS A 221 0.09 -23.75 17.65
CA LYS A 221 -1.00 -23.98 18.61
C LYS A 221 -1.98 -25.10 18.20
N GLY A 222 -1.44 -26.19 17.65
CA GLY A 222 -2.23 -27.35 17.22
C GLY A 222 -2.97 -27.18 15.89
N CYS A 223 -2.82 -26.04 15.22
CA CYS A 223 -3.36 -25.77 13.89
C CYS A 223 -2.26 -25.84 12.84
N TYR A 224 -2.60 -26.26 11.62
CA TYR A 224 -1.70 -26.23 10.47
C TYR A 224 -1.99 -25.02 9.58
N TYR A 225 -0.92 -24.39 9.11
CA TYR A 225 -0.98 -23.24 8.22
C TYR A 225 -0.15 -23.51 6.97
N TYR A 226 -0.72 -23.17 5.81
CA TYR A 226 -0.01 -23.22 4.54
C TYR A 226 -0.33 -21.98 3.72
N ILE A 227 0.72 -21.27 3.32
CA ILE A 227 0.64 -20.05 2.51
C ILE A 227 1.42 -20.31 1.24
N SER A 228 0.83 -20.00 0.08
CA SER A 228 1.52 -20.16 -1.21
C SER A 228 1.02 -19.18 -2.26
N GLY A 229 1.91 -18.72 -3.14
CA GLY A 229 1.54 -17.95 -4.31
C GLY A 229 2.73 -17.59 -5.19
N ILE A 230 2.42 -17.12 -6.39
CA ILE A 230 3.40 -16.55 -7.33
C ILE A 230 3.46 -15.05 -7.04
N ILE A 231 4.56 -14.60 -6.44
CA ILE A 231 4.68 -13.24 -5.91
C ILE A 231 6.16 -12.86 -5.81
N GLU A 232 6.46 -11.56 -5.76
CA GLU A 232 7.80 -11.08 -5.47
C GLU A 232 8.31 -11.54 -4.09
N GLU A 233 9.61 -11.79 -3.99
CA GLU A 233 10.22 -12.31 -2.76
C GLU A 233 9.99 -11.39 -1.56
N ASP A 234 10.21 -10.09 -1.74
CA ASP A 234 10.10 -9.11 -0.66
C ASP A 234 8.67 -9.00 -0.14
N GLU A 235 7.68 -9.09 -1.04
CA GLU A 235 6.27 -9.08 -0.67
C GLU A 235 5.90 -10.36 0.10
N PHE A 236 6.35 -11.54 -0.35
CA PHE A 236 6.11 -12.79 0.39
C PHE A 236 6.75 -12.75 1.78
N VAL A 237 7.97 -12.24 1.90
CA VAL A 237 8.66 -12.10 3.20
C VAL A 237 7.87 -11.19 4.13
N LYS A 238 7.43 -10.02 3.68
CA LYS A 238 6.62 -9.11 4.50
C LYS A 238 5.33 -9.77 4.97
N ILE A 239 4.66 -10.55 4.12
CA ILE A 239 3.47 -11.32 4.54
C ILE A 239 3.84 -12.25 5.70
N ILE A 240 4.89 -13.06 5.56
CA ILE A 240 5.32 -14.01 6.60
C ILE A 240 5.75 -13.32 7.90
N GLU A 241 6.44 -12.18 7.82
CA GLU A 241 6.87 -11.39 8.99
C GLU A 241 5.71 -10.77 9.76
N ASN A 242 4.58 -10.52 9.08
CA ASN A 242 3.41 -9.81 9.61
C ASN A 242 2.19 -10.71 9.81
N LEU A 243 2.37 -12.04 9.89
CA LEU A 243 1.32 -12.93 10.36
C LEU A 243 1.09 -12.69 11.86
N SER A 244 -0.16 -12.57 12.29
CA SER A 244 -0.51 -12.43 13.71
C SER A 244 -1.86 -13.07 14.04
N TYR A 245 -2.13 -13.20 15.33
CA TYR A 245 -3.42 -13.61 15.87
C TYR A 245 -4.26 -12.42 16.36
#